data_AF-A0A7S8EHM6-F1
#
_entry.id   AF-A0A7S8EHM6-F1
#
_cell.length_a   1.000
_cell.length_b   1.000
_cell.length_c   1.000
_cell.angle_alpha   90.00
_cell.angle_beta   90.00
_cell.angle_gamma   90.00
#
_symmetry.space_group_name_H-M   'P 1'
#
loop_
_entity.id
_entity.type
_entity.pdbx_description
1 polymer ?
#
loop_
_entity_poly.entity_id
_entity_poly.type
_entity_poly.pdbx_seq_one_letter_code
_entity_poly.pdbx_strand_id
1 'polypeptide(L)'
;MITIIPVIGAKKEVWLEMKSSPTLSELRVVVEPYLDGQGLERVRVLDCETYKDMFVGDDSGGGIRNVRATEIYRNNWLTHNPGTDPESLPAIAGPAVLFHRRVWT
;
A
#
# COMPACT_ATOMS: atom_id res chain seq x y z
N MET A 1 -12.97 -0.09 5.28
CA MET A 1 -12.15 -1.29 5.54
C MET A 1 -10.77 -1.07 4.97
N ILE A 2 -9.75 -1.53 5.68
CA ILE A 2 -8.37 -1.61 5.22
C ILE A 2 -7.86 -3.03 5.32
N THR A 3 -6.84 -3.34 4.52
CA THR A 3 -6.05 -4.56 4.66
C THR A 3 -4.63 -4.18 5.03
N ILE A 4 -4.17 -4.66 6.18
CA ILE A 4 -2.77 -4.60 6.60
C ILE A 4 -2.05 -5.77 5.96
N ILE A 5 -0.98 -5.46 5.23
CA ILE A 5 -0.13 -6.40 4.53
C ILE A 5 1.24 -6.37 5.23
N PRO A 6 1.45 -7.17 6.28
CA PRO A 6 2.75 -7.22 6.93
C PRO A 6 3.79 -7.81 5.98
N VAL A 7 5.06 -7.48 6.21
CA VAL A 7 6.20 -8.07 5.49
C VAL A 7 6.18 -9.60 5.62
N ILE A 8 6.02 -10.09 6.85
CA ILE A 8 5.99 -11.51 7.22
C ILE A 8 4.69 -11.79 7.97
N GLY A 9 4.07 -12.93 7.69
CA GLY A 9 2.82 -13.36 8.33
C GLY A 9 1.59 -13.19 7.44
N ALA A 10 0.41 -13.28 8.04
CA ALA A 10 -0.87 -13.21 7.34
C ALA A 10 -1.36 -11.77 7.20
N LYS A 11 -2.10 -11.50 6.10
CA LYS A 11 -2.84 -10.24 5.96
C LYS A 11 -3.88 -10.12 7.08
N LYS A 12 -4.16 -8.89 7.51
CA LYS A 12 -5.20 -8.61 8.50
C LYS A 12 -6.18 -7.58 7.95
N GLU A 13 -7.46 -7.87 8.06
CA GLU A 13 -8.51 -6.91 7.73
C GLU A 13 -8.92 -6.13 8.97
N VAL A 14 -9.08 -4.82 8.81
CA VAL A 14 -9.52 -3.93 9.88
C VAL A 14 -10.64 -3.04 9.39
N TRP A 15 -11.74 -3.04 10.15
CA TRP A 15 -12.83 -2.11 9.97
C TRP A 15 -12.50 -0.81 10.69
N LEU A 16 -12.65 0.30 9.97
CA LEU A 16 -12.33 1.62 10.45
C LEU A 16 -13.49 2.55 10.11
N GLU A 17 -13.95 3.30 11.10
CA GLU A 17 -14.79 4.46 10.87
C GLU A 17 -13.89 5.63 10.46
N MET A 18 -14.06 6.09 9.24
CA MET A 18 -13.27 7.18 8.69
C MET A 18 -14.09 7.95 7.66
N LYS A 19 -13.92 9.27 7.64
CA LYS A 19 -14.55 10.17 6.66
C LYS A 19 -14.25 9.73 5.23
N SER A 20 -15.15 10.03 4.30
CA SER A 20 -14.95 9.79 2.86
C SER A 20 -13.70 10.50 2.33
N SER A 21 -13.41 11.70 2.81
CA SER A 21 -12.21 12.48 2.47
C SER A 21 -11.44 12.84 3.74
N PRO A 22 -10.61 11.93 4.28
CA PRO A 22 -9.79 12.22 5.44
C PRO A 22 -8.66 13.20 5.09
N THR A 23 -8.24 13.98 6.07
CA THR A 23 -7.03 14.80 6.02
C THR A 23 -5.76 13.93 6.15
N LEU A 24 -4.60 14.47 5.78
CA LEU A 24 -3.31 13.80 6.02
C LEU A 24 -3.14 13.42 7.49
N SER A 25 -3.49 14.31 8.42
CA SER A 25 -3.35 14.03 9.86
C SER A 25 -4.25 12.87 10.30
N GLU A 26 -5.48 12.78 9.79
CA GLU A 26 -6.37 11.65 10.08
C GLU A 26 -5.83 10.34 9.48
N LEU A 27 -5.25 10.40 8.28
CA LEU A 27 -4.62 9.23 7.66
C LEU A 27 -3.39 8.76 8.43
N ARG A 28 -2.53 9.68 8.89
CA ARG A 28 -1.36 9.33 9.72
C ARG A 28 -1.75 8.57 10.97
N VAL A 29 -2.73 9.09 11.73
CA VAL A 29 -3.24 8.45 12.95
C VAL A 29 -3.71 7.03 12.70
N VAL A 30 -4.34 6.78 11.55
CA VAL A 30 -4.90 5.47 11.21
C VAL A 30 -3.86 4.52 10.61
N VAL A 31 -2.90 5.03 9.84
CA VAL A 31 -2.02 4.21 9.00
C VAL A 31 -0.64 4.00 9.63
N GLU A 32 0.00 5.04 10.14
CA GLU A 32 1.36 4.97 10.69
C GLU A 32 1.55 3.92 11.80
N PRO A 33 0.55 3.62 12.67
CA PRO A 33 0.67 2.52 13.63
C PRO A 33 0.93 1.15 13.01
N TYR A 34 0.71 0.98 11.70
CA TYR A 34 0.94 -0.26 10.96
C TYR A 34 2.18 -0.21 10.07
N LEU A 35 2.94 0.89 10.09
CA LEU A 35 4.11 1.11 9.23
C LEU A 35 5.44 1.00 9.99
N ASP A 36 5.48 0.28 11.11
CA ASP A 36 6.70 0.06 11.92
C ASP A 36 7.44 1.37 12.29
N GLY A 37 6.69 2.45 12.52
CA GLY A 37 7.23 3.78 12.87
C GLY A 37 7.79 4.59 11.70
N GLN A 38 7.62 4.13 10.47
CA GLN A 38 8.04 4.84 9.26
C GLN A 38 7.07 5.95 8.87
N GLY A 39 7.59 6.96 8.17
CA GLY A 39 6.79 8.05 7.62
C GLY A 39 5.82 7.55 6.55
N LEU A 40 4.65 8.16 6.48
CA LEU A 40 3.60 7.77 5.54
C LEU A 40 3.91 8.22 4.09
N GLU A 41 4.12 7.26 3.18
CA GLU A 41 4.13 7.46 1.73
C GLU A 41 2.87 6.85 1.09
N ARG A 42 2.30 7.54 0.10
CA ARG A 42 1.16 7.03 -0.69
C ARG A 42 1.63 6.49 -2.04
N VAL A 43 1.20 5.29 -2.37
CA VAL A 43 1.28 4.72 -3.73
C VAL A 43 -0.12 4.39 -4.27
N ARG A 44 -0.37 4.78 -5.53
CA ARG A 44 -1.62 4.45 -6.23
C ARG A 44 -1.49 3.05 -6.84
N VAL A 45 -2.46 2.18 -6.57
CA VAL A 45 -2.44 0.79 -7.05
C VAL A 45 -3.72 0.41 -7.79
N LEU A 46 -3.63 -0.59 -8.66
CA LEU A 46 -4.75 -1.19 -9.37
C LEU A 46 -4.96 -2.60 -8.81
N ASP A 47 -6.09 -2.82 -8.15
CA ASP A 47 -6.41 -4.08 -7.47
C ASP A 47 -7.85 -4.49 -7.77
N CYS A 48 -8.04 -5.71 -8.29
CA CYS A 48 -9.32 -6.20 -8.82
C CYS A 48 -10.01 -5.16 -9.73
N GLU A 49 -9.30 -4.69 -10.77
CA GLU A 49 -9.80 -3.72 -11.78
C GLU A 49 -10.17 -2.33 -11.25
N THR A 50 -9.98 -2.07 -9.96
CA THR A 50 -10.30 -0.79 -9.33
C THR A 50 -9.07 -0.12 -8.77
N TYR A 51 -8.99 1.20 -8.93
CA TYR A 51 -7.91 1.97 -8.34
C TYR A 51 -8.15 2.20 -6.86
N LYS A 52 -7.13 1.88 -6.07
CA LYS A 52 -7.12 2.01 -4.62
C LYS A 52 -5.88 2.79 -4.17
N ASP A 53 -5.94 3.29 -2.95
CA ASP A 53 -4.76 3.89 -2.30
C ASP A 53 -4.11 2.83 -1.40
N MET A 54 -2.81 2.64 -1.56
CA MET A 54 -1.97 1.87 -0.65
C MET A 54 -0.95 2.82 -0.02
N PHE A 55 -0.73 2.66 1.28
CA PHE A 55 0.25 3.43 2.01
C PHE A 55 1.37 2.51 2.49
N VAL A 56 2.58 3.01 2.39
CA VAL A 56 3.82 2.31 2.73
C VAL A 56 4.69 3.24 3.56
N GLY A 57 5.70 2.69 4.22
CA GLY A 57 6.67 3.53 4.91
C GLY A 57 7.66 4.16 3.92
N ASP A 58 8.04 5.41 4.18
CA ASP A 58 8.98 6.25 3.38
C ASP A 58 10.46 5.80 3.49
N ASP A 59 10.72 4.59 4.01
CA ASP A 59 12.08 4.05 4.03
C ASP A 59 12.43 3.50 2.64
N SER A 60 12.96 4.41 1.82
CA SER A 60 13.43 4.23 0.46
C SER A 60 14.53 3.14 0.35
N GLY A 61 14.13 1.88 0.46
CA GLY A 61 14.89 0.72 -0.02
C GLY A 61 15.69 -0.09 1.01
N GLY A 62 15.60 0.21 2.31
CA GLY A 62 16.36 -0.48 3.37
C GLY A 62 15.70 -1.74 3.97
N GLY A 63 14.40 -1.95 3.71
CA GLY A 63 13.60 -2.99 4.36
C GLY A 63 13.48 -4.31 3.61
N ILE A 64 12.95 -5.33 4.31
CA ILE A 64 12.60 -6.62 3.70
C ILE A 64 11.48 -6.39 2.66
N ARG A 65 11.66 -6.93 1.45
CA ARG A 65 10.65 -6.88 0.38
C ARG A 65 9.34 -7.52 0.83
N ASN A 66 8.26 -6.77 0.70
CA ASN A 66 6.90 -7.25 0.87
C ASN A 66 6.37 -7.77 -0.46
N VAL A 67 6.49 -9.08 -0.67
CA VAL A 67 6.12 -9.75 -1.94
C VAL A 67 4.67 -9.41 -2.33
N ARG A 68 3.74 -9.45 -1.39
CA ARG A 68 2.31 -9.24 -1.65
C ARG A 68 1.96 -7.80 -1.98
N ALA A 69 2.54 -6.84 -1.25
CA ALA A 69 2.36 -5.42 -1.57
C ALA A 69 3.02 -5.06 -2.91
N THR A 70 4.17 -5.67 -3.20
CA THR A 70 4.88 -5.50 -4.48
C THR A 70 4.07 -5.99 -5.67
N GLU A 71 3.43 -7.16 -5.57
CA GLU A 71 2.54 -7.69 -6.61
C GLU A 71 1.41 -6.70 -6.94
N ILE A 72 0.73 -6.18 -5.91
CA ILE A 72 -0.35 -5.21 -6.07
C ILE A 72 0.17 -3.89 -6.67
N TYR A 73 1.32 -3.42 -6.19
CA TYR A 73 1.94 -2.20 -6.69
C TYR A 73 2.32 -2.30 -8.18
N ARG A 74 3.00 -3.38 -8.57
CA ARG A 74 3.44 -3.61 -9.95
C ARG A 74 2.29 -3.91 -10.90
N ASN A 75 1.18 -4.47 -10.40
CA ASN A 75 0.02 -4.82 -11.23
C ASN A 75 -0.49 -3.65 -12.07
N ASN A 76 -0.50 -2.43 -11.51
CA ASN A 76 -0.89 -1.24 -12.25
C ASN A 76 -0.01 -1.01 -13.48
N TRP A 77 1.32 -1.11 -13.35
CA TRP A 77 2.23 -0.93 -14.48
C TRP A 77 2.09 -2.07 -15.50
N LEU A 78 2.06 -3.31 -15.03
CA LEU A 78 2.03 -4.51 -15.87
C LEU A 78 0.72 -4.65 -16.66
N THR A 79 -0.39 -4.15 -16.12
CA THR A 79 -1.67 -4.08 -16.86
C THR A 79 -1.57 -3.21 -18.11
N HIS A 80 -0.79 -2.13 -18.05
CA HIS A 80 -0.60 -1.21 -19.18
C HIS A 80 0.62 -1.55 -20.04
N ASN A 81 1.55 -2.36 -19.52
CA ASN A 81 2.83 -2.68 -20.17
C ASN A 81 3.17 -4.18 -19.99
N PRO A 82 2.40 -5.11 -20.57
CA PRO A 82 2.47 -6.55 -20.27
C PRO A 82 3.79 -7.23 -20.66
N GLY A 83 4.60 -6.61 -21.52
CA GLY A 83 5.93 -7.11 -21.89
C GLY A 83 7.06 -6.70 -20.95
N THR A 84 6.79 -5.90 -19.92
CA THR A 84 7.80 -5.47 -18.94
C THR A 84 8.17 -6.66 -18.05
N ASP A 85 9.47 -6.89 -17.82
CA ASP A 85 9.93 -7.83 -16.79
C ASP A 85 9.49 -7.32 -15.39
N PRO A 86 8.66 -8.07 -14.65
CA PRO A 86 8.22 -7.64 -13.33
C PRO A 86 9.38 -7.37 -12.38
N GLU A 87 10.50 -8.09 -12.49
CA GLU A 87 11.64 -7.93 -11.57
C GLU A 87 12.50 -6.70 -11.90
N SER A 88 12.32 -6.08 -13.07
CA SER A 88 12.94 -4.79 -13.37
C SER A 88 12.21 -3.60 -12.74
N LEU A 89 11.04 -3.81 -12.14
CA LEU A 89 10.23 -2.76 -11.50
C LEU A 89 10.62 -2.58 -10.02
N PRO A 90 10.40 -1.38 -9.44
CA PRO A 90 10.56 -1.18 -7.99
C PRO A 90 9.69 -2.14 -7.17
N ALA A 91 10.11 -2.39 -5.94
CA ALA A 91 9.41 -3.23 -4.98
C ALA A 91 9.01 -2.41 -3.74
N ILE A 92 7.96 -2.87 -3.06
CA ILE A 92 7.59 -2.34 -1.76
C ILE A 92 8.42 -3.06 -0.69
N ALA A 93 9.13 -2.28 0.12
CA ALA A 93 9.80 -2.75 1.32
C ALA A 93 8.95 -2.41 2.55
N GLY A 94 8.95 -3.27 3.57
CA GLY A 94 8.19 -3.00 4.79
C GLY A 94 6.68 -3.31 4.70
N PRO A 95 5.96 -3.15 5.82
CA PRO A 95 4.51 -3.36 5.85
C PRO A 95 3.79 -2.33 4.98
N ALA A 96 2.59 -2.69 4.52
CA ALA A 96 1.75 -1.81 3.72
C ALA A 96 0.30 -1.83 4.21
N VAL A 97 -0.43 -0.76 3.98
CA VAL A 97 -1.86 -0.63 4.28
C VAL A 97 -2.62 -0.32 3.00
N LEU A 98 -3.48 -1.24 2.58
CA LEU A 98 -4.33 -1.08 1.40
C LEU A 98 -5.74 -0.64 1.83
N PHE A 99 -6.21 0.47 1.28
CA PHE A 99 -7.60 0.89 1.42
C PHE A 99 -8.47 0.24 0.35
N HIS A 100 -9.68 -0.16 0.72
CA HIS A 100 -10.66 -0.74 -0.22
C HIS A 100 -11.40 0.31 -1.07
N ARG A 101 -10.93 1.56 -1.02
CA ARG A 101 -11.42 2.72 -1.77
C ARG A 101 -10.28 3.74 -1.91
N ARG A 102 -10.47 4.74 -2.77
CA ARG A 102 -9.63 5.95 -2.73
C ARG A 102 -9.97 6.77 -1.50
N VAL A 103 -8.94 7.26 -0.82
CA VAL A 103 -9.01 8.06 0.39
C VAL A 103 -8.14 9.31 0.33
N TRP A 104 -7.27 9.44 -0.69
CA TRP A 104 -6.45 10.61 -0.91
C TRP A 104 -6.82 11.30 -2.22
N THR A 105 -7.20 12.58 -2.13
CA THR A 105 -7.49 13.46 -3.28
C THR A 105 -6.39 14.50 -3.45
#